data_AF-A0AAU4DVR9-F1
#
_entry.id   AF-A0AAU4DVR9-F1
#
_cell.length_a   1.000
_cell.length_b   1.000
_cell.length_c   1.000
_cell.angle_alpha   90.00
_cell.angle_beta   90.00
_cell.angle_gamma   90.00
#
_symmetry.space_group_name_H-M   'P 1'
#
loop_
_entity.id
_entity.type
_entity.pdbx_description
1 polymer ?
#
loop_
_entity_poly.entity_id
_entity_poly.type
_entity_poly.pdbx_seq_one_letter_code
_entity_poly.pdbx_strand_id
1 'polypeptide(L)'
;MDDRTDQHTSPAEEPDDPEVEALYALVAERLKQAHARVSALNVSTDAKTALTRQLLIVTETAKRDLPEAARRLSRFVQDLDEGRQPLL
;
A
#
# COMPACT_ATOMS: atom_id res chain seq x y z
N MET A 1 -8.41 48.94 -9.10
CA MET A 1 -8.09 47.92 -10.12
C MET A 1 -7.95 46.66 -9.30
N ASP A 2 -9.11 46.12 -8.94
CA ASP A 2 -9.26 44.99 -8.07
C ASP A 2 -9.84 43.91 -8.96
N ASP A 3 -9.02 42.97 -9.39
CA ASP A 3 -9.55 41.70 -9.84
C ASP A 3 -8.57 40.60 -9.42
N ARG A 4 -9.04 39.91 -8.38
CA ARG A 4 -9.00 38.46 -8.23
C ARG A 4 -7.61 37.81 -8.17
N THR A 5 -7.27 37.48 -6.94
CA THR A 5 -6.54 36.28 -6.57
C THR A 5 -7.01 35.08 -7.39
N ASP A 6 -6.37 34.82 -8.54
CA ASP A 6 -6.34 33.50 -9.15
C ASP A 6 -5.50 32.60 -8.23
N GLN A 7 -6.14 32.17 -7.14
CA GLN A 7 -5.85 30.88 -6.54
C GLN A 7 -6.21 29.85 -7.61
N HIS A 8 -5.30 29.65 -8.55
CA HIS A 8 -5.36 28.51 -9.44
C HIS A 8 -5.21 27.29 -8.53
N THR A 9 -6.37 26.75 -8.18
CA THR A 9 -6.59 25.37 -7.76
C THR A 9 -5.46 24.51 -8.27
N SER A 10 -4.66 23.98 -7.34
CA SER A 10 -3.64 22.98 -7.65
C SER A 10 -4.26 21.97 -8.60
N PRO A 11 -3.69 21.76 -9.80
CA PRO A 11 -4.10 20.61 -10.57
C PRO A 11 -3.81 19.43 -9.65
N ALA A 12 -4.83 18.63 -9.37
CA ALA A 12 -4.60 17.30 -8.86
C ALA A 12 -3.54 16.71 -9.79
N GLU A 13 -2.35 16.43 -9.23
CA GLU A 13 -1.29 15.72 -9.92
C GLU A 13 -1.89 14.39 -10.37
N GLU A 14 -2.50 14.37 -11.57
CA GLU A 14 -2.70 13.16 -12.32
C GLU A 14 -1.28 12.59 -12.46
N PRO A 15 -1.00 11.38 -11.95
CA PRO A 15 0.30 10.78 -12.20
C PRO A 15 0.42 10.62 -13.72
N ASP A 16 1.20 11.48 -14.38
CA ASP A 16 1.37 11.56 -15.85
C ASP A 16 1.90 10.24 -16.48
N ASP A 17 2.24 9.24 -15.67
CA ASP A 17 2.78 7.96 -16.09
C ASP A 17 1.77 6.81 -15.87
N PRO A 18 1.19 6.22 -16.93
CA PRO A 18 0.27 5.08 -16.82
C PRO A 18 0.92 3.84 -16.17
N GLU A 19 2.25 3.75 -16.22
CA GLU A 19 3.02 2.70 -15.53
C GLU A 19 3.02 2.90 -14.01
N VAL A 20 3.06 4.15 -13.53
CA VAL A 20 2.95 4.49 -12.11
C VAL A 20 1.53 4.21 -11.62
N GLU A 21 0.50 4.56 -12.40
CA GLU A 21 -0.89 4.23 -12.08
C GLU A 21 -1.10 2.70 -11.98
N ALA A 22 -0.58 1.93 -12.93
CA ALA A 22 -0.65 0.46 -12.89
C ALA A 22 0.04 -0.12 -11.65
N LEU A 23 1.19 0.43 -11.24
CA LEU A 23 1.87 0.05 -10.01
C LEU A 23 1.06 0.42 -8.77
N TYR A 24 0.44 1.60 -8.73
CA TYR A 24 -0.45 2.01 -7.63
C TYR A 24 -1.65 1.08 -7.51
N ALA A 25 -2.33 0.78 -8.62
CA ALA A 25 -3.45 -0.16 -8.64
C ALA A 25 -3.03 -1.55 -8.17
N LEU A 26 -1.86 -2.01 -8.61
CA LEU A 26 -1.28 -3.29 -8.20
C LEU A 26 -0.96 -3.34 -6.69
N VAL A 27 -0.39 -2.26 -6.14
CA VAL A 27 -0.15 -2.13 -4.69
C VAL A 27 -1.47 -2.13 -3.91
N ALA A 28 -2.47 -1.37 -4.38
CA ALA A 28 -3.78 -1.29 -3.75
C ALA A 28 -4.49 -2.66 -3.70
N GLU A 29 -4.51 -3.40 -4.82
CA GLU A 29 -5.10 -4.74 -4.88
C GLU A 29 -4.38 -5.71 -3.93
N ARG A 30 -3.05 -5.64 -3.88
CA ARG A 30 -2.27 -6.48 -2.95
C ARG A 30 -2.50 -6.11 -1.48
N LEU A 31 -2.70 -4.83 -1.16
CA LEU A 31 -3.03 -4.39 0.20
C LEU A 31 -4.39 -4.93 0.62
N LYS A 32 -5.40 -4.84 -0.25
CA LYS A 32 -6.74 -5.40 -0.03
C LYS A 32 -6.68 -6.91 0.20
N GLN A 33 -5.92 -7.60 -0.64
CA GLN A 33 -5.67 -9.03 -0.55
C GLN A 33 -4.99 -9.43 0.76
N ALA A 34 -3.99 -8.67 1.20
CA ALA A 34 -3.33 -8.86 2.48
C ALA A 34 -4.33 -8.66 3.63
N HIS A 35 -5.10 -7.56 3.64
CA HIS A 35 -6.10 -7.30 4.67
C HIS A 35 -7.16 -8.41 4.77
N ALA A 36 -7.67 -8.88 3.63
CA ALA A 36 -8.65 -9.98 3.60
C ALA A 36 -8.08 -11.25 4.23
N ARG A 37 -6.83 -11.61 3.91
CA ARG A 37 -6.14 -12.77 4.48
C ARG A 37 -5.91 -12.63 5.97
N VAL A 38 -5.41 -11.49 6.43
CA VAL A 38 -5.22 -11.20 7.87
C VAL A 38 -6.55 -11.28 8.62
N SER A 39 -7.66 -10.84 8.00
CA SER A 39 -8.99 -10.96 8.59
C SER A 39 -9.50 -12.40 8.62
N ALA A 40 -9.16 -13.22 7.64
CA ALA A 40 -9.53 -14.64 7.58
C ALA A 40 -8.67 -15.51 8.51
N LEU A 41 -7.43 -15.10 8.77
CA LEU A 41 -6.52 -15.70 9.74
C LEU A 41 -7.05 -15.47 11.16
N ASN A 42 -7.45 -16.55 11.83
CA ASN A 42 -7.75 -16.57 13.27
C ASN A 42 -6.47 -16.51 14.11
N VAL A 43 -5.61 -15.53 13.84
CA VAL A 43 -4.36 -15.29 14.57
C VAL A 43 -4.59 -14.44 15.82
N SER A 44 -3.66 -14.52 16.77
CA SER A 44 -3.67 -13.71 17.99
C SER A 44 -3.66 -12.21 17.70
N THR A 45 -4.18 -11.40 18.62
CA THR A 45 -4.20 -9.93 18.52
C THR A 45 -2.79 -9.35 18.29
N ASP A 46 -1.77 -9.97 18.89
CA ASP A 46 -0.37 -9.56 18.73
C ASP A 46 0.11 -9.77 17.28
N ALA A 47 -0.20 -10.91 16.69
CA ALA A 47 0.08 -11.18 15.28
C ALA A 47 -0.68 -10.22 14.34
N LYS A 48 -1.96 -9.92 14.60
CA LYS A 48 -2.71 -8.90 13.82
C LYS A 48 -2.06 -7.53 13.89
N THR A 49 -1.53 -7.16 15.05
CA THR A 49 -0.86 -5.87 15.26
C THR A 49 0.46 -5.81 14.51
N ALA A 50 1.25 -6.88 14.53
CA ALA A 50 2.48 -6.99 13.75
C ALA A 50 2.20 -6.88 12.24
N LEU A 51 1.21 -7.61 11.74
CA LEU A 51 0.79 -7.59 10.33
C LEU A 51 0.31 -6.20 9.90
N THR A 52 -0.48 -5.52 10.75
CA THR A 52 -0.93 -4.14 10.50
C THR A 52 0.23 -3.16 10.47
N ARG A 53 1.20 -3.29 11.38
CA ARG A 53 2.41 -2.47 11.38
C ARG A 53 3.26 -2.68 10.13
N GLN A 54 3.35 -3.91 9.66
CA GLN A 54 4.07 -4.26 8.44
C GLN A 54 3.40 -3.64 7.19
N LEU A 55 2.07 -3.64 7.13
CA LEU A 55 1.31 -2.94 6.08
C LEU A 55 1.60 -1.43 6.09
N LEU A 56 1.64 -0.79 7.26
CA LEU A 56 1.98 0.64 7.36
C LEU A 56 3.39 0.95 6.82
N ILE A 57 4.38 0.11 7.15
CA ILE A 57 5.76 0.28 6.64
C ILE A 57 5.79 0.17 5.11
N VAL A 58 5.05 -0.79 4.54
CA VAL A 58 4.96 -0.97 3.09
C VAL A 58 4.26 0.23 2.44
N THR A 59 3.20 0.77 3.03
CA THR A 59 2.51 1.96 2.52
C THR A 59 3.39 3.21 2.57
N GLU A 60 4.18 3.39 3.64
CA GLU A 60 5.14 4.50 3.69
C GLU A 60 6.30 4.31 2.70
N THR A 61 6.68 3.07 2.42
CA THR A 61 7.65 2.75 1.36
C THR A 61 7.03 3.04 -0.01
N ALA A 62 5.75 2.72 -0.24
CA ALA A 62 5.07 2.97 -1.51
C ALA A 62 5.06 4.45 -1.90
N LYS A 63 5.06 5.35 -0.90
CA LYS A 63 5.15 6.81 -1.10
C LYS A 63 6.54 7.28 -1.56
N ARG A 64 7.58 6.46 -1.37
CA ARG A 64 8.99 6.79 -1.68
C ARG A 64 9.55 5.94 -2.82
N ASP A 65 9.17 4.67 -2.86
CA ASP A 65 9.61 3.62 -3.77
C ASP A 65 8.46 2.63 -3.99
N LEU A 66 7.63 2.94 -4.99
CA LEU A 66 6.46 2.16 -5.36
C LEU A 66 6.84 0.75 -5.87
N PRO A 67 7.88 0.57 -6.72
CA PRO A 67 8.34 -0.76 -7.12
C PRO A 67 8.79 -1.65 -5.95
N GLU A 68 9.56 -1.11 -5.00
CA GLU A 68 10.04 -1.87 -3.85
C GLU A 68 8.88 -2.26 -2.92
N ALA A 69 7.94 -1.34 -2.68
CA ALA A 69 6.73 -1.65 -1.93
C ALA A 69 5.92 -2.78 -2.56
N ALA A 70 5.77 -2.77 -3.89
CA ALA A 70 5.06 -3.81 -4.62
C ALA A 70 5.74 -5.19 -4.47
N ARG A 71 7.08 -5.27 -4.52
CA ARG A 71 7.84 -6.51 -4.28
C ARG A 71 7.68 -7.01 -2.86
N ARG A 72 7.83 -6.12 -1.87
CA ARG A 72 7.74 -6.44 -0.44
C ARG A 72 6.35 -6.95 -0.08
N LEU A 73 5.31 -6.31 -0.64
CA LEU A 73 3.93 -6.71 -0.45
C LEU A 73 3.60 -8.05 -1.13
N SER A 74 4.17 -8.30 -2.32
CA SER A 74 4.01 -9.60 -2.99
C SER A 74 4.56 -10.75 -2.15
N ARG A 75 5.76 -10.56 -1.58
CA ARG A 75 6.37 -11.55 -0.70
C ARG A 75 5.56 -11.76 0.58
N PHE A 76 5.08 -10.68 1.17
CA PHE A 76 4.20 -10.74 2.34
C PHE A 76 2.92 -11.55 2.09
N VAL A 77 2.24 -11.30 0.96
CA VAL A 77 1.03 -12.06 0.60
C VAL A 77 1.36 -13.53 0.34
N GLN A 78 2.49 -13.82 -0.31
CA GLN A 78 2.95 -15.19 -0.54
C GLN A 78 3.26 -15.93 0.76
N ASP A 79 3.96 -15.31 1.70
CA ASP A 79 4.25 -15.89 3.02
C ASP A 79 2.93 -16.22 3.76
N LEU A 80 1.94 -15.32 3.70
CA LEU A 80 0.60 -15.55 4.25
C LEU A 80 -0.13 -16.72 3.56
N ASP A 81 -0.05 -16.83 2.23
CA ASP A 81 -0.65 -17.93 1.46
C ASP A 81 -0.04 -19.29 1.81
N GLU A 82 1.26 -19.32 2.08
CA GLU A 82 1.98 -20.53 2.48
C GLU A 82 1.80 -20.87 3.97
N GLY A 83 1.02 -20.06 4.71
CA GLY A 83 0.84 -20.22 6.15
C GLY A 83 2.12 -19.94 6.95
N ARG A 84 3.13 -19.36 6.31
CA ARG A 84 4.35 -18.89 6.97
C ARG A 84 4.00 -17.56 7.61
N GLN A 85 3.92 -17.54 8.93
CA GLN A 85 3.91 -16.26 9.63
C GLN A 85 5.20 -15.53 9.26
N PRO A 86 5.13 -14.29 8.74
CA PRO A 86 6.33 -13.55 8.39
C PRO A 86 7.19 -13.47 9.65
N LEU A 87 8.40 -14.03 9.56
CA LEU A 87 9.36 -14.03 10.65
C LEU A 87 9.71 -12.55 10.91
N LEU A 88 9.19 -12.02 12.01
CA LEU A 88 9.54 -10.70 12.56
C LEU A 88 11.05 -10.59 12.78
#